data_AF-A0A8T3BI44-F1
#
_entry.id   AF-A0A8T3BI44-F1
#
_cell.length_a   1.000
_cell.length_b   1.000
_cell.length_c   1.000
_cell.angle_alpha   90.00
_cell.angle_beta   90.00
_cell.angle_gamma   90.00
#
_symmetry.space_group_name_H-M   'P 1'
#
loop_
_entity.id
_entity.type
_entity.pdbx_description
1 polymer ?
#
loop_
_entity_poly.entity_id
_entity_poly.type
_entity_poly.pdbx_seq_one_letter_code
_entity_poly.pdbx_strand_id
1 'polypeptide(L)'
;MDQQNHNTPQAIGDGGSLPNPVAGAATPYQATYQHFYHQQQQQELRTLWANQYREIEQTKDFKNQNLPLARIKKIMKADEDVKMIAAEAPVVFARACEMFILQLTQKGWTHAVKNKRRTLQKNDIAAAIGQTDIFDFLVDIIPTTEGGGEG
;
A
#
# COMPACT_ATOMS: atom_id res chain seq x y z
N MET A 1 33.46 25.88 -49.25
CA MET A 1 32.57 24.70 -49.10
C MET A 1 33.41 23.57 -48.53
N ASP A 2 33.16 22.89 -47.42
CA ASP A 2 32.26 23.06 -46.28
C ASP A 2 32.89 22.28 -45.11
N GLN A 3 32.52 22.67 -43.89
CA GLN A 3 32.99 22.16 -42.60
C GLN A 3 32.66 20.68 -42.39
N GLN A 4 33.48 19.95 -41.61
CA GLN A 4 33.00 19.07 -40.53
C GLN A 4 34.15 18.61 -39.61
N ASN A 5 34.16 19.21 -38.42
CA ASN A 5 34.78 18.72 -37.20
C ASN A 5 33.73 17.88 -36.47
N HIS A 6 33.97 16.62 -36.10
CA HIS A 6 33.20 15.92 -35.06
C HIS A 6 34.13 15.03 -34.23
N ASN A 7 34.67 15.64 -33.18
CA ASN A 7 35.11 15.01 -31.95
C ASN A 7 33.87 14.52 -31.17
N THR A 8 33.81 13.25 -30.77
CA THR A 8 32.82 12.79 -29.78
C THR A 8 33.56 11.99 -28.70
N PRO A 9 33.63 12.49 -27.45
CA PRO A 9 34.30 11.79 -26.37
C PRO A 9 33.40 10.73 -25.72
N GLN A 10 34.10 9.78 -25.11
CA GLN A 10 33.66 8.53 -24.52
C GLN A 10 32.62 8.68 -23.41
N ALA A 11 31.71 7.71 -23.34
CA ALA A 11 30.85 7.48 -22.19
C ALA A 11 31.69 6.97 -21.00
N ILE A 12 31.70 7.72 -19.90
CA ILE A 12 32.09 7.24 -18.58
C ILE A 12 30.94 7.61 -17.63
N GLY A 13 30.39 6.59 -16.97
CA GLY A 13 29.28 6.75 -16.03
C GLY A 13 29.72 7.35 -14.70
N ASP A 14 28.76 7.97 -14.01
CA ASP A 14 28.74 8.00 -12.55
C ASP A 14 27.30 8.11 -12.02
N GLY A 15 27.11 7.58 -10.81
CA GLY A 15 25.86 7.19 -10.19
C GLY A 15 24.77 8.25 -10.04
N GLY A 16 23.56 7.73 -9.82
CA GLY A 16 22.34 8.50 -9.65
C GLY A 16 22.46 9.60 -8.60
N SER A 17 22.33 10.84 -9.05
CA SER A 17 21.91 11.98 -8.26
C SER A 17 21.00 12.82 -9.16
N LEU A 18 19.70 12.82 -8.87
CA LEU A 18 18.73 13.61 -9.62
C LEU A 18 18.99 15.10 -9.39
N PRO A 19 18.94 15.96 -10.43
CA PRO A 19 19.07 17.40 -10.28
C PRO A 19 17.86 17.99 -9.53
N ASN A 20 18.14 18.88 -8.59
CA ASN A 20 17.17 19.60 -7.76
C ASN A 20 16.34 20.57 -8.63
N PRO A 21 15.00 20.66 -8.51
CA PRO A 21 14.21 21.52 -9.38
C PRO A 21 14.32 22.99 -8.94
N VAL A 22 14.65 23.87 -9.89
CA VAL A 22 14.51 25.31 -9.77
C VAL A 22 13.01 25.64 -9.76
N ALA A 23 12.58 26.39 -8.73
CA ALA A 23 11.20 26.79 -8.54
C ALA A 23 10.73 27.75 -9.64
N GLY A 24 9.65 27.41 -10.36
CA GLY A 24 8.96 28.41 -11.19
C GLY A 24 8.22 27.90 -12.43
N ALA A 25 8.41 26.66 -12.88
CA ALA A 25 7.71 26.14 -14.06
C ALA A 25 7.06 24.78 -13.76
N ALA A 26 5.73 24.69 -13.92
CA ALA A 26 5.00 23.43 -13.95
C ALA A 26 5.45 22.65 -15.20
N THR A 27 6.53 21.89 -15.04
CA THR A 27 7.21 21.19 -16.14
C THR A 27 6.69 19.77 -16.28
N PRO A 28 6.69 19.18 -17.50
CA PRO A 28 6.33 17.79 -17.75
C PRO A 28 7.10 16.79 -16.87
N TYR A 29 8.27 17.18 -16.37
CA TYR A 29 9.04 16.40 -15.39
C TYR A 29 8.24 16.10 -14.11
N GLN A 30 7.47 17.05 -13.57
CA GLN A 30 6.74 16.85 -12.31
C GLN A 30 5.64 15.78 -12.42
N ALA A 31 4.97 15.69 -13.57
CA ALA A 31 4.00 14.64 -13.87
C ALA A 31 4.67 13.26 -14.02
N THR A 32 5.84 13.19 -14.65
CA THR A 32 6.57 11.91 -14.82
C THR A 32 7.05 11.33 -13.49
N TYR A 33 7.49 12.17 -12.54
CA TYR A 33 7.85 11.70 -11.19
C TYR A 33 6.66 11.09 -10.46
N GLN A 34 5.50 11.76 -10.48
CA GLN A 34 4.30 11.24 -9.82
C GLN A 34 3.85 9.91 -10.43
N HIS A 35 3.90 9.77 -11.76
CA HIS A 35 3.60 8.49 -12.43
C HIS A 35 4.58 7.39 -12.01
N PHE A 36 5.88 7.69 -11.93
CA PHE A 36 6.88 6.70 -11.54
C PHE A 36 6.65 6.19 -10.10
N TYR A 37 6.39 7.09 -9.15
CA TYR A 37 6.06 6.71 -7.76
C TYR A 37 4.79 5.86 -7.69
N HIS A 38 3.75 6.23 -8.43
CA HIS A 38 2.51 5.46 -8.46
C HIS A 38 2.73 4.06 -9.04
N GLN A 39 3.50 3.95 -10.12
CA GLN A 39 3.85 2.66 -10.73
C GLN A 39 4.67 1.78 -9.78
N GLN A 40 5.64 2.36 -9.06
CA GLN A 40 6.43 1.65 -8.06
C GLN A 40 5.56 1.10 -6.92
N GLN A 41 4.64 1.91 -6.39
CA GLN A 41 3.69 1.46 -5.34
C GLN A 41 2.81 0.30 -5.80
N GLN A 42 2.32 0.37 -7.05
CA GLN A 42 1.56 -0.74 -7.63
C GLN A 42 2.40 -2.01 -7.78
N GLN A 43 3.67 -1.88 -8.17
CA GLN A 43 4.59 -3.03 -8.29
C GLN A 43 4.88 -3.66 -6.93
N GLU A 44 5.15 -2.86 -5.90
CA GLU A 44 5.36 -3.36 -4.53
C GLU A 44 4.13 -4.13 -4.03
N LEU A 45 2.94 -3.58 -4.25
CA LEU A 45 1.69 -4.24 -3.87
C LEU A 45 1.51 -5.56 -4.64
N ARG A 46 1.78 -5.59 -5.94
CA ARG A 46 1.73 -6.83 -6.75
C ARG A 46 2.69 -7.88 -6.24
N THR A 47 3.93 -7.49 -5.90
CA THR A 47 4.92 -8.40 -5.33
C THR A 47 4.47 -8.94 -3.97
N LEU A 48 3.91 -8.08 -3.11
CA LEU A 48 3.31 -8.49 -1.84
C LEU A 48 2.25 -9.57 -2.06
N TRP A 49 1.28 -9.33 -2.94
CA TRP A 49 0.24 -10.31 -3.24
C TRP A 49 0.79 -11.59 -3.85
N ALA A 50 1.73 -11.52 -4.79
CA ALA A 50 2.37 -12.70 -5.37
C ALA A 50 3.08 -13.55 -4.31
N ASN A 51 3.71 -12.92 -3.32
CA ASN A 51 4.31 -13.63 -2.19
C ASN A 51 3.26 -14.30 -1.32
N GLN A 52 2.20 -13.57 -0.97
CA GLN A 52 1.12 -14.09 -0.12
C GLN A 52 0.37 -15.25 -0.77
N TYR A 53 0.11 -15.19 -2.09
CA TYR A 53 -0.51 -16.30 -2.83
C TYR A 53 0.37 -17.56 -2.82
N ARG A 54 1.68 -17.41 -3.05
CA ARG A 54 2.63 -18.53 -2.97
C ARG A 54 2.66 -19.18 -1.59
N GLU A 55 2.63 -18.37 -0.54
CA GLU A 55 2.60 -18.87 0.84
C GLU A 55 1.30 -19.64 1.14
N ILE A 56 0.15 -19.14 0.65
CA ILE A 56 -1.14 -19.84 0.77
C ILE A 56 -1.09 -21.20 0.07
N GLU A 57 -0.56 -21.29 -1.16
CA GLU A 57 -0.43 -22.55 -1.90
C GLU A 57 0.48 -23.57 -1.18
N GLN A 58 1.47 -23.08 -0.43
CA GLN A 58 2.41 -23.91 0.33
C GLN A 58 1.89 -24.30 1.72
N THR A 59 0.84 -23.63 2.21
CA THR A 59 0.30 -23.85 3.55
C THR A 59 -0.41 -25.20 3.61
N LYS A 60 0.18 -26.15 4.35
CA LYS A 60 -0.39 -27.49 4.58
C LYS A 60 -0.91 -27.69 6.00
N ASP A 61 -0.47 -26.86 6.94
CA ASP A 61 -0.89 -26.92 8.35
C ASP A 61 -1.62 -25.63 8.74
N PHE A 62 -2.88 -25.78 9.13
CA PHE A 62 -3.75 -24.68 9.53
C PHE A 62 -3.75 -24.44 11.04
N LYS A 63 -2.98 -25.22 11.82
CA LYS A 63 -2.96 -25.12 13.29
C LYS A 63 -2.15 -23.92 13.80
N ASN A 64 -1.18 -23.44 13.02
CA ASN A 64 -0.27 -22.36 13.41
C ASN A 64 -0.69 -21.03 12.76
N GLN A 65 -1.83 -20.49 13.17
CA GLN A 65 -2.27 -19.16 12.73
C GLN A 65 -1.66 -18.06 13.60
N ASN A 66 -1.24 -16.96 12.99
CA ASN A 66 -0.72 -15.78 13.70
C ASN A 66 -1.79 -15.09 14.56
N LEU A 67 -3.08 -15.29 14.23
CA LEU A 67 -4.21 -14.74 14.96
C LEU A 67 -5.01 -15.84 15.70
N PRO A 68 -5.41 -15.61 16.96
CA PRO A 68 -6.10 -16.61 17.75
C PRO A 68 -7.54 -16.85 17.26
N LEU A 69 -7.81 -18.07 16.77
CA LEU A 69 -9.11 -18.47 16.21
C LEU A 69 -10.30 -18.22 17.17
N ALA A 70 -10.09 -18.43 18.48
CA ALA A 70 -11.13 -18.19 19.47
C ALA A 70 -11.55 -16.71 19.54
N ARG A 71 -10.60 -15.78 19.35
CA ARG A 71 -10.90 -14.34 19.35
C ARG A 71 -11.63 -13.93 18.07
N ILE A 72 -11.19 -14.47 16.92
CA ILE A 72 -11.87 -14.27 15.63
C ILE A 72 -13.32 -14.74 15.73
N LYS A 73 -13.54 -15.97 16.21
CA LYS A 73 -14.89 -16.52 16.43
C LYS A 73 -15.72 -15.66 17.37
N LYS A 74 -15.12 -15.08 18.43
CA LYS A 74 -15.81 -14.18 19.35
C LYS A 74 -16.23 -12.86 18.68
N ILE A 75 -15.40 -12.29 17.82
CA ILE A 75 -15.75 -11.08 17.05
C ILE A 75 -16.88 -11.39 16.06
N MET A 76 -16.80 -12.50 15.34
CA MET A 76 -17.89 -12.93 14.43
C MET A 76 -19.23 -13.15 15.16
N LYS A 77 -19.18 -13.59 16.42
CA LYS A 77 -20.35 -13.79 17.31
C LYS A 77 -20.81 -12.54 18.04
N ALA A 78 -20.16 -11.39 17.85
CA ALA A 78 -20.63 -10.14 18.42
C ALA A 78 -21.92 -9.65 17.74
N ASP A 79 -22.17 -10.13 16.51
CA ASP A 79 -23.45 -10.00 15.83
C ASP A 79 -24.43 -11.08 16.35
N GLU A 80 -25.56 -10.63 16.89
CA GLU A 80 -26.58 -11.49 17.52
C GLU A 80 -27.27 -12.43 16.50
N ASP A 81 -27.30 -12.04 15.23
CA ASP A 81 -27.93 -12.84 14.17
C ASP A 81 -27.07 -14.04 13.74
N VAL A 82 -25.79 -14.06 14.13
CA VAL A 82 -24.86 -15.15 13.79
C VAL A 82 -25.03 -16.32 14.76
N LYS A 83 -25.79 -17.34 14.37
CA LYS A 83 -26.10 -18.52 15.21
C LYS A 83 -25.04 -19.62 15.21
N MET A 84 -24.50 -19.99 14.05
CA MET A 84 -23.48 -21.03 13.94
C MET A 84 -22.35 -20.54 13.04
N ILE A 85 -21.13 -20.98 13.33
CA ILE A 85 -19.93 -20.64 12.56
C ILE A 85 -19.21 -21.95 12.29
N ALA A 86 -19.02 -22.26 11.01
CA ALA A 86 -18.28 -23.43 10.57
C ALA A 86 -16.82 -23.35 11.03
N ALA A 87 -16.17 -24.49 11.25
CA ALA A 87 -14.82 -24.52 11.84
C ALA A 87 -13.75 -23.91 10.92
N GLU A 88 -13.97 -23.97 9.61
CA GLU A 88 -13.12 -23.42 8.56
C GLU A 88 -13.19 -21.88 8.48
N ALA A 89 -14.31 -21.26 8.86
CA ALA A 89 -14.47 -19.81 8.69
C ALA A 89 -13.47 -18.99 9.54
N PRO A 90 -13.24 -19.27 10.84
CA PRO A 90 -12.20 -18.60 11.60
C PRO A 90 -10.79 -18.80 11.04
N VAL A 91 -10.51 -19.95 10.41
CA VAL A 91 -9.20 -20.24 9.79
C VAL A 91 -8.99 -19.36 8.57
N VAL A 92 -10.00 -19.25 7.69
CA VAL A 92 -9.95 -18.36 6.53
C VAL A 92 -9.83 -16.89 6.97
N PHE A 93 -10.60 -16.48 7.99
CA PHE A 93 -10.50 -15.13 8.54
C PHE A 93 -9.12 -14.83 9.14
N ALA A 94 -8.46 -15.80 9.79
CA ALA A 94 -7.12 -15.58 10.32
C ALA A 94 -6.14 -15.16 9.21
N ARG A 95 -6.17 -15.87 8.08
CA ARG A 95 -5.33 -15.53 6.93
C ARG A 95 -5.78 -14.25 6.22
N ALA A 96 -7.08 -14.07 6.03
CA ALA A 96 -7.62 -12.85 5.40
C ALA A 96 -7.28 -11.59 6.22
N CYS A 97 -7.40 -11.65 7.54
CA CYS A 97 -7.04 -10.55 8.44
C CYS A 97 -5.54 -10.25 8.40
N GLU A 98 -4.67 -11.26 8.31
CA GLU A 98 -3.23 -11.06 8.13
C GLU A 98 -2.93 -10.30 6.84
N MET A 99 -3.53 -10.73 5.72
CA MET A 99 -3.36 -10.08 4.42
C MET A 99 -3.93 -8.66 4.41
N PHE A 100 -5.07 -8.46 5.05
CA PHE A 100 -5.69 -7.15 5.23
C PHE A 100 -4.78 -6.19 6.00
N ILE A 101 -4.22 -6.64 7.14
CA ILE A 101 -3.28 -5.83 7.94
C ILE A 101 -2.04 -5.48 7.11
N LEU A 102 -1.46 -6.44 6.37
CA LEU A 102 -0.29 -6.20 5.51
C LEU A 102 -0.59 -5.15 4.44
N GLN A 103 -1.71 -5.30 3.72
CA GLN A 103 -2.07 -4.38 2.63
C GLN A 103 -2.36 -2.97 3.17
N LEU A 104 -3.15 -2.85 4.23
CA LEU A 104 -3.48 -1.56 4.83
C LEU A 104 -2.22 -0.88 5.37
N THR A 105 -1.32 -1.63 6.00
CA THR A 105 -0.04 -1.13 6.50
C THR A 105 0.85 -0.64 5.37
N GLN A 106 0.96 -1.38 4.26
CA GLN A 106 1.76 -0.96 3.10
C GLN A 106 1.21 0.33 2.48
N LYS A 107 -0.11 0.42 2.31
CA LYS A 107 -0.77 1.63 1.79
C LYS A 107 -0.57 2.82 2.73
N GLY A 108 -0.78 2.66 4.03
CA GLY A 108 -0.47 3.72 5.00
C GLY A 108 1.01 4.11 5.00
N TRP A 109 1.92 3.14 4.95
CA TRP A 109 3.36 3.39 4.92
C TRP A 109 3.77 4.25 3.73
N THR A 110 3.12 4.07 2.57
CA THR A 110 3.33 4.89 1.39
C THR A 110 3.06 6.38 1.67
N HIS A 111 2.01 6.72 2.44
CA HIS A 111 1.73 8.09 2.86
C HIS A 111 2.77 8.62 3.85
N ALA A 112 3.23 7.78 4.79
CA ALA A 112 4.29 8.16 5.72
C ALA A 112 5.58 8.53 4.96
N VAL A 113 5.99 7.69 4.01
CA VAL A 113 7.18 7.93 3.17
C VAL A 113 7.01 9.15 2.28
N LYS A 114 5.84 9.33 1.64
CA LYS A 114 5.53 10.54 0.84
C LYS A 114 5.67 11.83 1.66
N ASN A 115 5.31 11.75 2.94
CA ASN A 115 5.45 12.84 3.91
C ASN A 115 6.85 12.91 4.56
N LYS A 116 7.84 12.19 4.02
CA LYS A 116 9.23 12.13 4.51
C LYS A 116 9.35 11.67 5.98
N ARG A 117 8.38 10.89 6.46
CA ARG A 117 8.38 10.31 7.80
C ARG A 117 8.83 8.87 7.78
N ARG A 118 9.40 8.43 8.92
CA ARG A 118 9.80 7.04 9.18
C ARG A 118 8.93 6.38 10.26
N THR A 119 7.85 7.05 10.65
CA THR A 119 6.89 6.58 11.64
C THR A 119 5.50 6.63 11.03
N LEU A 120 4.82 5.49 11.00
CA LEU A 120 3.44 5.37 10.54
C LEU A 120 2.49 6.03 11.55
N GLN A 121 1.57 6.85 11.07
CA GLN A 121 0.62 7.59 11.91
C GLN A 121 -0.83 7.29 11.52
N LYS A 122 -1.79 7.58 12.41
CA LYS A 122 -3.23 7.40 12.14
C LYS A 122 -3.68 8.14 10.86
N ASN A 123 -3.15 9.33 10.61
CA ASN A 123 -3.48 10.13 9.43
C ASN A 123 -3.03 9.47 8.12
N ASP A 124 -1.98 8.64 8.14
CA ASP A 124 -1.57 7.87 6.98
C ASP A 124 -2.56 6.77 6.62
N ILE A 125 -3.13 6.14 7.65
CA ILE A 125 -4.16 5.11 7.51
C ILE A 125 -5.46 5.76 6.99
N ALA A 126 -5.85 6.90 7.55
CA ALA A 126 -7.01 7.65 7.08
C ALA A 126 -6.87 8.04 5.60
N ALA A 127 -5.69 8.52 5.19
CA ALA A 127 -5.42 8.85 3.79
C ALA A 127 -5.43 7.61 2.88
N ALA A 128 -4.90 6.48 3.35
CA ALA A 128 -4.91 5.22 2.60
C ALA A 128 -6.33 4.69 2.37
N ILE A 129 -7.21 4.82 3.37
CA ILE A 129 -8.63 4.44 3.28
C ILE A 129 -9.34 5.32 2.25
N GLY A 130 -9.20 6.65 2.34
CA GLY A 130 -9.85 7.58 1.40
C GLY A 130 -9.39 7.44 -0.07
N GLN A 131 -8.24 6.80 -0.33
CA GLN A 131 -7.71 6.58 -1.67
C GLN A 131 -7.89 5.14 -2.19
N THR A 132 -8.64 4.30 -1.45
CA THR A 132 -8.77 2.88 -1.77
C THR A 132 -10.22 2.42 -1.55
N ASP A 133 -11.01 2.35 -2.61
CA ASP A 133 -12.44 2.01 -2.58
C ASP A 133 -12.78 0.72 -1.81
N ILE A 134 -11.91 -0.29 -1.87
CA ILE A 134 -12.12 -1.56 -1.13
C ILE A 134 -12.09 -1.39 0.41
N PHE A 135 -11.64 -0.23 0.90
CA PHE A 135 -11.58 0.11 2.33
C PHE A 135 -12.72 1.02 2.78
N ASP A 136 -13.71 1.32 1.94
CA ASP A 136 -14.83 2.20 2.28
C ASP A 136 -15.62 1.73 3.52
N PHE A 137 -15.61 0.43 3.82
CA PHE A 137 -16.20 -0.13 5.04
C PHE A 137 -15.56 0.40 6.36
N LEU A 138 -14.45 1.14 6.27
CA LEU A 138 -13.72 1.72 7.40
C LEU A 138 -13.96 3.22 7.60
N VAL A 139 -14.68 3.90 6.69
CA VAL A 139 -14.85 5.37 6.72
C VAL A 139 -15.50 5.84 8.03
N ASP A 140 -16.49 5.10 8.52
CA ASP A 140 -17.18 5.43 9.79
C ASP A 140 -16.35 5.06 11.04
N ILE A 141 -15.30 4.25 10.87
CA ILE A 141 -14.44 3.79 11.98
C ILE A 141 -13.24 4.72 12.15
N ILE A 142 -12.70 5.24 11.05
CA ILE A 142 -11.52 6.09 11.03
C ILE A 142 -11.90 7.40 10.34
N PRO A 143 -12.00 8.52 11.09
CA PRO A 143 -12.33 9.82 10.50
C PRO A 143 -11.34 10.15 9.40
N THR A 144 -11.82 10.19 8.16
CA THR A 144 -11.04 10.65 7.01
C THR A 144 -11.08 12.17 6.99
N THR A 145 -9.94 12.80 6.71
CA THR A 145 -9.83 14.27 6.71
C THR A 145 -10.55 14.94 5.53
N GLU A 146 -11.32 14.20 4.73
CA GLU A 146 -12.04 14.69 3.55
C GLU A 146 -13.51 15.07 3.81
N GLY A 147 -13.96 15.06 5.07
CA GLY A 147 -15.29 15.54 5.49
C GLY A 147 -15.38 17.05 5.77
N GLY A 148 -14.50 17.87 5.18
CA GLY A 148 -14.57 19.33 5.26
C GLY A 148 -15.41 19.92 4.13
N GLY A 149 -16.73 19.72 4.18
CA GLY A 149 -17.64 20.24 3.18
C GLY A 149 -19.11 20.08 3.59
N GLU A 150 -19.68 21.19 4.06
CA GLU A 150 -21.11 21.52 4.11
C GLU A 150 -21.98 20.90 5.22
N GLY A 151 -22.42 21.77 6.15
CA GLY A 151 -23.38 21.50 7.22
C GLY A 151 -23.18 22.40 8.43
#